data_AF-A0A2P6NB18-F1
#
_entry.id   AF-A0A2P6NB18-F1
#
_cell.length_a   1.000
_cell.length_b   1.000
_cell.length_c   1.000
_cell.angle_alpha   90.00
_cell.angle_beta   90.00
_cell.angle_gamma   90.00
#
_symmetry.space_group_name_H-M   'P 1'
#
loop_
_entity.id
_entity.type
_entity.pdbx_description
1 polymer ?
#
loop_
_entity_poly.entity_id
_entity_poly.type
_entity_poly.pdbx_seq_one_letter_code
_entity_poly.pdbx_strand_id
1 'polypeptide(L)'
;MKIKKTTSKKDNVIAVPTASSTDPVVGLFSIKVMSATNIPKLDLIGHADPFVKIRFGKDIKMKTSVKKSTATPTWNENFKLLVLRSQQRYNISFEVFDWDPTSRNDLAGTAKVDLATFFDEEIASGPSLTPISKDFHLPLDHPGKAPGWGGQLHITVQYKGRQVVEREFWRGFAQHFDFDNSGTISGPELIAMVQALGSPATDAEILTLFTRADTNGDQSLSYEEFTNAMTSDLNSAVKNPILEKILPEDAVNFIWWAVAHDTHKNEGDGQSAIGALMLERGFYGRVEHRPQDDQAWKIVVCDRETGRLDDELIPDYIRVSLRLMYSYDSGFFASKINKVLKHLTEQQGRKFTNPRSKEEIQPFIKNYNLPINEILLPLDQFENFNEFFYRKLKPEARPIYNPHQGDSAVSPADCRMHVFPTITAATQMWIKGKNFNLKNLLQDSHLEKKYEGGSLVIARLAPQDYHRYHSPVTGRISKPVEHSGAYYTVNPIAIRTRLDVYTENRRTILEIQSEEFGDVCFIAVGATMVGSIVLTVKEGDVVQKGDEIGYFAFGGSTCLVLYQKGKIQYDEDLLNNSNKPLETLVKMGVSIGKVAA
;
A
#
# COMPACT_ATOMS: atom_id res chain seq x y z
N MET A 1 19.80 -6.24 12.83
CA MET A 1 20.20 -5.57 11.56
C MET A 1 20.86 -4.23 11.93
N LYS A 2 22.12 -3.98 11.57
CA LYS A 2 22.81 -2.70 11.88
C LYS A 2 22.17 -1.57 11.06
N ILE A 3 21.53 -0.61 11.73
CA ILE A 3 20.93 0.55 11.06
C ILE A 3 22.05 1.52 10.65
N LYS A 4 22.15 1.78 9.35
CA LYS A 4 23.02 2.81 8.77
C LYS A 4 22.55 4.17 9.27
N LYS A 5 23.49 5.06 9.62
CA LYS A 5 23.26 6.51 9.74
C LYS A 5 22.62 7.01 8.43
N THR A 6 21.30 7.09 8.36
CA THR A 6 20.59 7.71 7.25
C THR A 6 20.41 9.17 7.57
N THR A 7 21.44 9.97 7.29
CA THR A 7 21.22 11.38 6.95
C THR A 7 20.65 11.40 5.52
N SER A 8 19.36 11.13 5.39
CA SER A 8 18.63 11.39 4.14
C SER A 8 18.56 12.90 3.98
N LYS A 9 19.20 13.46 2.94
CA LYS A 9 19.08 14.88 2.55
C LYS A 9 17.63 15.31 2.22
N LYS A 10 16.66 14.39 2.22
CA LYS A 10 15.28 14.61 1.77
C LYS A 10 14.25 14.70 2.88
N ASP A 11 14.55 14.20 4.07
CA ASP A 11 13.59 14.15 5.18
C ASP A 11 14.17 15.02 6.28
N ASN A 12 13.55 16.19 6.57
CA ASN A 12 14.00 17.15 7.58
C ASN A 12 13.86 16.62 9.03
N VAL A 13 14.04 15.31 9.24
CA VAL A 13 13.90 14.58 10.50
C VAL A 13 15.27 14.01 10.85
N ILE A 14 15.86 14.40 11.99
CA ILE A 14 17.16 13.86 12.41
C ILE A 14 17.13 13.37 13.86
N ALA A 15 17.77 12.20 14.02
CA ALA A 15 18.14 11.44 15.22
C ALA A 15 17.14 10.36 15.63
N VAL A 16 17.53 9.09 15.48
CA VAL A 16 16.98 7.95 16.24
C VAL A 16 18.16 7.42 17.05
N PRO A 17 18.04 7.25 18.37
CA PRO A 17 19.03 6.50 19.12
C PRO A 17 19.11 5.08 18.57
N THR A 18 20.28 4.46 18.62
CA THR A 18 20.36 3.02 18.36
C THR A 18 19.61 2.28 19.47
N ALA A 19 18.96 1.15 19.16
CA ALA A 19 18.28 0.28 20.13
C ALA A 19 19.15 -0.21 21.31
N SER A 20 20.47 0.03 21.26
CA SER A 20 21.42 -0.23 22.35
C SER A 20 21.70 0.99 23.26
N SER A 21 20.98 2.11 23.08
CA SER A 21 21.15 3.31 23.92
C SER A 21 20.39 3.14 25.23
N THR A 22 21.09 3.20 26.36
CA THR A 22 20.47 3.29 27.69
C THR A 22 19.84 4.66 27.98
N ASP A 23 20.03 5.63 27.07
CA ASP A 23 19.48 6.97 27.15
C ASP A 23 18.21 7.05 26.29
N PRO A 24 17.01 7.15 26.89
CA PRO A 24 15.73 7.11 26.17
C PRO A 24 15.40 8.44 25.52
N VAL A 25 14.62 8.39 24.43
CA VAL A 25 13.96 9.58 23.87
C VAL A 25 12.90 10.08 24.85
N VAL A 26 12.88 11.39 25.07
CA VAL A 26 11.96 12.07 25.99
C VAL A 26 11.18 13.20 25.34
N GLY A 27 11.51 13.59 24.10
CA GLY A 27 10.85 14.71 23.44
C GLY A 27 10.97 14.68 21.92
N LEU A 28 9.91 15.13 21.25
CA LEU A 28 9.89 15.42 19.82
C LEU A 28 9.68 16.92 19.63
N PHE A 29 10.66 17.57 19.02
CA PHE A 29 10.62 19.00 18.72
C PHE A 29 10.40 19.22 17.23
N SER A 30 9.31 19.89 16.87
CA SER A 30 9.05 20.42 15.53
C SER A 30 9.44 21.90 15.50
N ILE A 31 10.44 22.23 14.70
CA ILE A 31 11.04 23.56 14.58
C ILE A 31 10.67 24.11 13.21
N LYS A 32 9.88 25.18 13.17
CA LYS A 32 9.54 25.89 11.95
C LYS A 32 10.35 27.16 11.86
N VAL A 33 11.22 27.23 10.86
CA VAL A 33 11.95 28.46 10.52
C VAL A 33 11.06 29.29 9.61
N MET A 34 10.52 30.39 10.13
CA MET A 34 9.52 31.21 9.44
C MET A 34 10.19 32.23 8.54
N SER A 35 10.90 33.18 9.14
CA SER A 35 11.49 34.33 8.43
C SER A 35 12.64 34.94 9.24
N ALA A 36 13.35 35.89 8.64
CA ALA A 36 14.24 36.80 9.36
C ALA A 36 14.08 38.21 8.82
N THR A 37 14.52 39.21 9.57
CA THR A 37 14.49 40.63 9.19
C THR A 37 15.80 41.32 9.52
N ASN A 38 16.10 42.40 8.79
CA ASN A 38 17.27 43.25 9.00
C ASN A 38 18.60 42.48 8.95
N ILE A 39 18.72 41.47 8.07
CA ILE A 39 19.97 40.75 7.88
C ILE A 39 21.01 41.72 7.27
N PRO A 40 22.19 41.89 7.90
CA PRO A 40 23.22 42.79 7.41
C PRO A 40 23.75 42.32 6.06
N LYS A 41 24.09 43.28 5.21
CA LYS A 41 24.80 43.01 3.95
C LYS A 41 26.27 42.77 4.26
N LEU A 42 26.74 41.55 4.02
CA LEU A 42 28.13 41.16 4.31
C LEU A 42 29.03 41.28 3.07
N ASP A 43 28.45 41.18 1.87
CA ASP A 43 29.13 41.38 0.59
C ASP A 43 29.28 42.84 0.14
N LEU A 44 30.42 43.14 -0.50
CA LEU A 44 30.70 44.44 -1.14
C LEU A 44 29.92 44.65 -2.45
N ILE A 45 29.60 43.58 -3.19
CA ILE A 45 28.90 43.63 -4.48
C ILE A 45 27.86 42.50 -4.50
N GLY A 46 26.57 42.84 -4.36
CA GLY A 46 25.48 41.85 -4.31
C GLY A 46 24.33 42.26 -3.38
N HIS A 47 23.41 41.32 -3.14
CA HIS A 47 22.35 41.38 -2.12
C HIS A 47 22.52 40.14 -1.23
N ALA A 48 22.12 40.19 0.05
CA ALA A 48 22.25 39.05 0.95
C ALA A 48 21.46 37.83 0.44
N ASP A 49 22.07 36.65 0.50
CA ASP A 49 21.53 35.34 0.15
C ASP A 49 21.37 34.45 1.41
N PRO A 50 20.50 34.80 2.38
CA PRO A 50 20.50 34.17 3.68
C PRO A 50 20.00 32.71 3.69
N PHE A 51 20.60 31.92 4.58
CA PHE A 51 20.10 30.61 5.01
C PHE A 51 20.42 30.36 6.49
N VAL A 52 19.65 29.49 7.14
CA VAL A 52 19.82 29.17 8.57
C VAL A 52 20.44 27.79 8.71
N LYS A 53 21.52 27.68 9.49
CA LYS A 53 22.02 26.40 10.01
C LYS A 53 21.45 26.18 11.41
N ILE A 54 20.80 25.05 11.61
CA ILE A 54 20.28 24.62 12.92
C ILE A 54 21.23 23.56 13.47
N ARG A 55 21.77 23.78 14.66
CA ARG A 55 22.69 22.85 15.32
C ARG A 55 22.12 22.36 16.64
N PHE A 56 22.32 21.08 16.90
CA PHE A 56 21.97 20.45 18.15
C PHE A 56 23.04 19.43 18.56
N GLY A 57 23.59 19.56 19.77
CA GLY A 57 24.72 18.75 20.21
C GLY A 57 25.95 18.84 19.28
N LYS A 58 26.78 17.80 19.27
CA LYS A 58 28.03 17.77 18.48
C LYS A 58 27.82 17.38 17.02
N ASP A 59 26.78 16.59 16.73
CA ASP A 59 26.67 15.84 15.48
C ASP A 59 25.50 16.27 14.57
N ILE A 60 24.48 16.97 15.10
CA ILE A 60 23.27 17.27 14.33
C ILE A 60 23.36 18.67 13.72
N LYS A 61 23.28 18.74 12.40
CA LYS A 61 23.34 19.96 11.58
C LYS A 61 22.27 19.91 10.49
N MET A 62 21.28 20.78 10.56
CA MET A 62 20.23 20.97 9.55
C MET A 62 20.40 22.35 8.91
N LYS A 63 19.81 22.56 7.73
CA LYS A 63 19.81 23.89 7.11
C LYS A 63 18.55 24.14 6.30
N THR A 64 18.14 25.41 6.23
CA THR A 64 17.08 25.86 5.32
C THR A 64 17.56 25.98 3.88
N SER A 65 16.62 26.21 2.95
CA SER A 65 16.93 26.68 1.61
C SER A 65 17.58 28.07 1.64
N VAL A 66 18.42 28.36 0.64
CA VAL A 66 18.99 29.70 0.45
C VAL A 66 17.93 30.60 -0.18
N LYS A 67 17.72 31.79 0.38
CA LYS A 67 16.82 32.80 -0.20
C LYS A 67 17.66 33.87 -0.85
N LYS A 68 17.45 34.08 -2.15
CA LYS A 68 18.29 34.97 -2.93
C LYS A 68 17.90 36.43 -2.78
N SER A 69 18.89 37.30 -2.71
CA SER A 69 18.79 38.74 -2.81
C SER A 69 17.79 39.39 -1.85
N THR A 70 17.81 39.03 -0.57
CA THR A 70 16.89 39.57 0.44
C THR A 70 17.50 39.68 1.83
N ALA A 71 17.29 40.83 2.48
CA ALA A 71 17.60 41.04 3.91
C ALA A 71 16.42 40.65 4.83
N THR A 72 15.28 40.27 4.25
CA THR A 72 14.06 39.86 4.96
C THR A 72 13.52 38.53 4.40
N PRO A 73 14.27 37.42 4.53
CA PRO A 73 13.89 36.13 3.95
C PRO A 73 12.68 35.49 4.62
N THR A 74 11.91 34.72 3.85
CA THR A 74 10.85 33.82 4.33
C THR A 74 11.12 32.39 3.87
N TRP A 75 11.24 31.46 4.82
CA TRP A 75 11.49 30.04 4.58
C TRP A 75 10.24 29.19 4.72
N ASN A 76 9.53 29.30 5.84
CA ASN A 76 8.43 28.41 6.22
C ASN A 76 8.81 26.91 6.15
N GLU A 77 10.02 26.58 6.60
CA GLU A 77 10.56 25.22 6.55
C GLU A 77 10.49 24.56 7.93
N ASN A 78 10.00 23.32 7.97
CA ASN A 78 9.85 22.52 9.19
C ASN A 78 10.99 21.50 9.33
N PHE A 79 11.47 21.35 10.55
CA PHE A 79 12.48 20.38 10.96
C PHE A 79 12.01 19.64 12.20
N LYS A 80 12.35 18.35 12.32
CA LYS A 80 12.01 17.53 13.48
C LYS A 80 13.26 16.99 14.16
N LEU A 81 13.26 17.04 15.48
CA LEU A 81 14.36 16.62 16.34
C LEU A 81 13.82 15.72 17.46
N LEU A 82 14.34 14.49 17.56
CA LEU A 82 14.14 13.65 18.73
C LEU A 82 15.23 13.96 19.77
N VAL A 83 14.81 14.20 21.00
CA VAL A 83 15.67 14.63 22.12
C VAL A 83 15.77 13.51 23.15
N LEU A 84 17.01 13.18 23.52
CA LEU A 84 17.32 12.21 24.56
C LEU A 84 17.22 12.81 25.97
N ARG A 85 17.08 11.95 26.99
CA ARG A 85 17.05 12.38 28.40
C ARG A 85 18.32 13.15 28.77
N SER A 86 19.50 12.70 28.34
CA SER A 86 20.76 13.43 28.60
C SER A 86 20.83 14.82 27.93
N GLN A 87 19.95 15.08 26.97
CA GLN A 87 19.96 16.29 26.13
C GLN A 87 18.87 17.29 26.52
N GLN A 88 18.07 17.03 27.57
CA GLN A 88 16.97 17.91 27.99
C GLN A 88 17.41 19.35 28.34
N ARG A 89 18.67 19.52 28.73
CA ARG A 89 19.27 20.81 29.11
C ARG A 89 20.16 21.40 28.00
N TYR A 90 20.06 20.89 26.77
CA TYR A 90 20.81 21.42 25.63
C TYR A 90 20.10 22.62 25.02
N ASN A 91 20.86 23.38 24.23
CA ASN A 91 20.33 24.45 23.40
C ASN A 91 20.24 24.01 21.94
N ILE A 92 19.21 24.47 21.23
CA ILE A 92 19.21 24.52 19.77
C ILE A 92 19.87 25.83 19.36
N SER A 93 20.91 25.75 18.55
CA SER A 93 21.59 26.93 18.01
C SER A 93 21.13 27.19 16.58
N PHE A 94 20.79 28.44 16.28
CA PHE A 94 20.47 28.93 14.96
C PHE A 94 21.58 29.88 14.52
N GLU A 95 22.14 29.63 13.35
CA GLU A 95 23.20 30.45 12.77
C GLU A 95 22.75 30.88 11.38
N VAL A 96 22.53 32.19 11.22
CA VAL A 96 22.14 32.75 9.92
C VAL A 96 23.42 33.09 9.17
N PHE A 97 23.55 32.54 7.97
CA PHE A 97 24.66 32.78 7.07
C PHE A 97 24.18 33.47 5.81
N ASP A 98 25.04 34.30 5.25
CA ASP A 98 24.98 34.75 3.86
C ASP A 98 25.62 33.68 2.98
N TRP A 99 24.97 33.28 1.88
CA TRP A 99 25.50 32.22 1.01
C TRP A 99 26.41 32.80 -0.07
N ASP A 100 27.62 32.24 -0.14
CA ASP A 100 28.62 32.64 -1.12
C ASP A 100 28.92 31.53 -2.14
N PRO A 101 28.92 31.84 -3.45
CA PRO A 101 29.22 30.85 -4.49
C PRO A 101 30.71 30.46 -4.54
N THR A 102 31.63 31.33 -4.12
CA THR A 102 33.08 31.16 -4.35
C THR A 102 33.97 31.40 -3.13
N SER A 103 33.42 31.88 -2.02
CA SER A 103 34.11 32.15 -0.75
C SER A 103 33.47 31.36 0.40
N ARG A 104 34.00 31.52 1.62
CA ARG A 104 33.36 30.97 2.82
C ARG A 104 32.15 31.83 3.15
N ASN A 105 30.98 31.21 3.27
CA ASN A 105 29.76 31.85 3.74
C ASN A 105 29.99 32.70 4.99
N ASP A 106 29.57 33.96 4.95
CA ASP A 106 29.69 34.89 6.05
C ASP A 106 28.58 34.71 7.09
N LEU A 107 28.94 34.79 8.38
CA LEU A 107 27.98 34.68 9.47
C LEU A 107 27.28 36.02 9.65
N ALA A 108 25.94 36.05 9.54
CA ALA A 108 25.16 37.23 9.87
C ALA A 108 24.92 37.35 11.38
N GLY A 109 24.63 36.24 12.05
CA GLY A 109 24.50 36.19 13.49
C GLY A 109 23.96 34.86 14.01
N THR A 110 23.90 34.75 15.34
CA THR A 110 23.52 33.53 16.04
C THR A 110 22.44 33.79 17.07
N ALA A 111 21.56 32.81 17.27
CA ALA A 111 20.56 32.78 18.32
C ALA A 111 20.44 31.37 18.91
N LYS A 112 19.87 31.26 20.11
CA LYS A 112 19.69 29.97 20.80
C LYS A 112 18.32 29.87 21.45
N VAL A 113 17.80 28.65 21.49
CA VAL A 113 16.62 28.28 22.28
C VAL A 113 17.03 27.22 23.29
N ASP A 114 16.72 27.46 24.57
CA ASP A 114 16.96 26.52 25.66
C ASP A 114 15.81 25.52 25.77
N LEU A 115 16.13 24.24 25.58
CA LEU A 115 15.15 23.16 25.66
C LEU A 115 14.62 22.97 27.07
N ALA A 116 15.40 23.32 28.11
CA ALA A 116 14.98 23.24 29.50
C ALA A 116 13.61 23.89 29.73
N THR A 117 13.37 25.01 29.05
CA THR A 117 12.13 25.79 29.19
C THR A 117 10.86 25.04 28.76
N PHE A 118 10.97 24.02 27.89
CA PHE A 118 9.83 23.21 27.48
C PHE A 118 9.59 22.06 28.47
N PHE A 119 10.66 21.41 28.91
CA PHE A 119 10.58 20.33 29.90
C PHE A 119 10.12 20.85 31.28
N ASP A 120 10.64 21.99 31.72
CA ASP A 120 10.24 22.60 32.99
C ASP A 120 8.77 23.06 32.96
N GLU A 121 8.27 23.49 31.80
CA GLU A 121 6.86 23.84 31.60
C GLU A 121 5.94 22.61 31.59
N GLU A 122 6.36 21.50 30.98
CA GLU A 122 5.64 20.22 31.07
C GLU A 122 5.57 19.73 32.53
N ILE A 123 6.69 19.84 33.27
CA ILE A 123 6.72 19.47 34.70
C ILE A 123 5.78 20.36 35.51
N ALA A 124 5.78 21.67 35.26
CA ALA A 124 4.95 22.63 36.00
C ALA A 124 3.46 22.52 35.66
N SER A 125 3.11 22.21 34.41
CA SER A 125 1.72 22.04 33.97
C SER A 125 1.14 20.66 34.32
N GLY A 126 1.99 19.69 34.67
CA GLY A 126 1.59 18.31 34.90
C GLY A 126 1.32 17.58 33.58
N PRO A 127 0.83 16.32 33.64
CA PRO A 127 0.57 15.53 32.44
C PRO A 127 -0.44 16.23 31.54
N SER A 128 0.03 16.78 30.42
CA SER A 128 -0.80 17.47 29.43
C SER A 128 -0.78 16.72 28.09
N LEU A 129 -1.95 16.61 27.48
CA LEU A 129 -2.13 15.98 26.17
C LEU A 129 -1.95 16.97 25.01
N THR A 130 -1.69 18.24 25.31
CA THR A 130 -1.50 19.29 24.32
C THR A 130 -0.02 19.54 24.08
N PRO A 131 0.46 19.58 22.84
CA PRO A 131 1.82 20.02 22.52
C PRO A 131 2.10 21.43 23.06
N ILE A 132 3.29 21.65 23.62
CA ILE A 132 3.74 22.98 24.05
C ILE A 132 4.29 23.70 22.82
N SER A 133 3.71 24.84 22.46
CA SER A 133 4.13 25.62 21.29
C SER A 133 4.61 27.00 21.72
N LYS A 134 5.81 27.39 21.29
CA LYS A 134 6.39 28.71 21.56
C LYS A 134 6.77 29.40 20.25
N ASP A 135 6.43 30.68 20.16
CA ASP A 135 6.81 31.58 19.08
C ASP A 135 7.95 32.48 19.55
N PHE A 136 9.02 32.57 18.76
CA PHE A 136 10.23 33.32 19.13
C PHE A 136 10.62 34.32 18.06
N HIS A 137 10.88 35.55 18.52
CA HIS A 137 11.51 36.62 17.77
C HIS A 137 12.92 36.86 18.34
N LEU A 138 13.90 36.10 17.83
CA LEU A 138 15.24 36.02 18.40
C LEU A 138 16.17 37.08 17.78
N PRO A 139 16.77 37.99 18.58
CA PRO A 139 17.84 38.84 18.08
C PRO A 139 19.06 37.99 17.70
N LEU A 140 19.71 38.34 16.60
CA LEU A 140 20.87 37.63 16.07
C LEU A 140 22.17 38.34 16.48
N ASP A 141 22.97 37.66 17.31
CA ASP A 141 24.22 38.21 17.82
C ASP A 141 25.41 37.81 16.94
N HIS A 142 26.26 38.79 16.61
CA HIS A 142 27.48 38.59 15.84
C HIS A 142 28.72 38.87 16.70
N PRO A 143 29.76 38.01 16.68
CA PRO A 143 31.01 38.25 17.39
C PRO A 143 31.62 39.62 17.07
N GLY A 144 31.95 40.41 18.09
CA GLY A 144 32.56 41.73 17.92
C GLY A 144 31.64 42.85 17.41
N LYS A 145 30.31 42.62 17.38
CA LYS A 145 29.29 43.63 17.08
C LYS A 145 28.37 43.85 18.28
N ALA A 146 27.56 44.91 18.24
CA ALA A 146 26.53 45.14 19.25
C ALA A 146 25.49 44.00 19.27
N PRO A 147 24.85 43.71 20.42
CA PRO A 147 23.78 42.70 20.49
C PRO A 147 22.68 42.95 19.47
N GLY A 148 22.18 41.88 18.83
CA GLY A 148 21.14 41.95 17.79
C GLY A 148 21.56 42.55 16.45
N TRP A 149 22.86 42.86 16.25
CA TRP A 149 23.35 43.45 15.00
C TRP A 149 23.04 42.61 13.75
N GLY A 150 22.98 41.28 13.89
CA GLY A 150 22.70 40.35 12.80
C GLY A 150 21.25 40.32 12.32
N GLY A 151 20.38 41.14 12.90
CA GLY A 151 18.94 41.17 12.60
C GLY A 151 18.11 40.36 13.60
N GLN A 152 16.92 39.94 13.19
CA GLN A 152 16.01 39.15 14.02
C GLN A 152 15.51 37.91 13.25
N LEU A 153 15.51 36.76 13.91
CA LEU A 153 15.00 35.49 13.37
C LEU A 153 13.64 35.16 14.00
N HIS A 154 12.64 34.86 13.18
CA HIS A 154 11.32 34.38 13.61
C HIS A 154 11.22 32.87 13.42
N ILE A 155 10.95 32.15 14.51
CA ILE A 155 10.73 30.70 14.52
C ILE A 155 9.54 30.33 15.39
N THR A 156 8.94 29.19 15.10
CA THR A 156 8.08 28.50 16.06
C THR A 156 8.68 27.15 16.44
N VAL A 157 8.54 26.77 17.70
CA VAL A 157 9.00 25.47 18.21
C VAL A 157 7.83 24.82 18.93
N GLN A 158 7.45 23.63 18.49
CA GLN A 158 6.47 22.78 19.14
C GLN A 158 7.18 21.58 19.77
N TYR A 159 6.90 21.34 21.04
CA TYR A 159 7.37 20.21 21.81
C TYR A 159 6.21 19.22 22.06
N LYS A 160 6.46 17.95 21.78
CA LYS A 160 5.60 16.83 22.17
C LYS A 160 6.36 15.95 23.14
N GLY A 161 5.82 15.86 24.35
CA GLY A 161 6.24 14.91 25.37
C GLY A 161 5.72 13.50 25.08
N ARG A 162 6.12 12.56 25.93
CA ARG A 162 5.88 11.12 25.73
C ARG A 162 4.41 10.76 25.57
N GLN A 163 3.55 11.26 26.45
CA GLN A 163 2.12 10.92 26.44
C GLN A 163 1.44 11.37 25.15
N VAL A 164 1.80 12.55 24.65
CA VAL A 164 1.27 13.09 23.39
C VAL A 164 1.66 12.19 22.22
N VAL A 165 2.94 11.83 22.13
CA VAL A 165 3.45 11.00 21.02
C VAL A 165 2.87 9.59 21.03
N GLU A 166 2.83 8.92 22.20
CA GLU A 166 2.26 7.58 22.31
C GLU A 166 0.76 7.58 21.98
N ARG A 167 0.00 8.58 22.42
CA ARG A 167 -1.42 8.71 22.06
C ARG A 167 -1.65 9.01 20.59
N GLU A 168 -0.87 9.90 19.97
CA GLU A 168 -0.98 10.18 18.53
C GLU A 168 -0.75 8.91 17.71
N PHE A 169 0.26 8.12 18.07
CA PHE A 169 0.52 6.84 17.45
C PHE A 169 -0.68 5.89 17.55
N TRP A 170 -1.20 5.65 18.76
CA TRP A 170 -2.34 4.74 18.95
C TRP A 170 -3.64 5.26 18.36
N ARG A 171 -3.85 6.58 18.37
CA ARG A 171 -5.03 7.19 17.75
C ARG A 171 -5.02 6.99 16.25
N GLY A 172 -3.85 7.07 15.61
CA GLY A 172 -3.72 6.75 14.20
C GLY A 172 -4.13 5.33 13.87
N PHE A 173 -3.74 4.36 14.72
CA PHE A 173 -4.21 2.98 14.62
C PHE A 173 -5.73 2.89 14.74
N ALA A 174 -6.31 3.49 15.79
CA ALA A 174 -7.76 3.47 15.98
C ALA A 174 -8.53 4.02 14.78
N GLN A 175 -8.12 5.18 14.26
CA GLN A 175 -8.74 5.82 13.10
C GLN A 175 -8.58 5.00 11.82
N HIS A 176 -7.48 4.26 11.68
CA HIS A 176 -7.24 3.44 10.50
C HIS A 176 -8.09 2.17 10.48
N PHE A 177 -8.36 1.61 11.66
CA PHE A 177 -9.07 0.34 11.83
C PHE A 177 -10.56 0.52 12.19
N ASP A 178 -11.00 1.75 12.42
CA ASP A 178 -12.42 2.14 12.43
C ASP A 178 -12.94 2.07 10.98
N PHE A 179 -13.50 0.91 10.64
CA PHE A 179 -13.80 0.54 9.27
C PHE A 179 -15.09 1.16 8.78
N ASP A 180 -16.05 1.37 9.67
CA ASP A 180 -17.35 1.99 9.41
C ASP A 180 -17.35 3.51 9.65
N ASN A 181 -16.27 4.07 10.18
CA ASN A 181 -16.12 5.48 10.60
C ASN A 181 -17.13 5.86 11.69
N SER A 182 -17.46 4.93 12.58
CA SER A 182 -18.32 5.15 13.74
C SER A 182 -17.71 6.15 14.74
N GLY A 183 -16.40 6.38 14.69
CA GLY A 183 -15.66 7.15 15.68
C GLY A 183 -15.27 6.33 16.92
N THR A 184 -15.52 5.01 16.87
CA THR A 184 -15.24 4.02 17.91
C THR A 184 -14.60 2.78 17.29
N ILE A 185 -14.05 1.89 18.10
CA ILE A 185 -13.50 0.60 17.65
C ILE A 185 -14.35 -0.51 18.27
N SER A 186 -14.97 -1.32 17.45
CA SER A 186 -15.68 -2.53 17.84
C SER A 186 -14.73 -3.70 18.13
N GLY A 187 -15.22 -4.74 18.81
CA GLY A 187 -14.45 -5.97 19.05
C GLY A 187 -13.85 -6.58 17.77
N PRO A 188 -14.62 -6.76 16.69
CA PRO A 188 -14.11 -7.22 15.40
C PRO A 188 -13.02 -6.33 14.80
N GLU A 189 -13.14 -5.00 14.89
CA GLU A 189 -12.13 -4.06 14.39
C GLU A 189 -10.83 -4.13 15.20
N LEU A 190 -10.93 -4.28 16.53
CA LEU A 190 -9.77 -4.49 17.39
C LEU A 190 -9.07 -5.82 17.06
N ILE A 191 -9.84 -6.89 16.84
CA ILE A 191 -9.32 -8.19 16.41
C ILE A 191 -8.60 -8.06 15.07
N ALA A 192 -9.25 -7.45 14.08
CA ALA A 192 -8.68 -7.20 12.77
C ALA A 192 -7.38 -6.38 12.85
N MET A 193 -7.31 -5.38 13.72
CA MET A 193 -6.10 -4.61 13.95
C MET A 193 -4.96 -5.45 14.55
N VAL A 194 -5.22 -6.15 15.66
CA VAL A 194 -4.21 -6.97 16.35
C VAL A 194 -3.70 -8.09 15.44
N GLN A 195 -4.62 -8.70 14.68
CA GLN A 195 -4.28 -9.72 13.69
C GLN A 195 -3.53 -9.13 12.51
N ALA A 196 -3.91 -7.97 11.98
CA ALA A 196 -3.19 -7.27 10.92
C ALA A 196 -1.80 -6.80 11.36
N LEU A 197 -1.50 -6.79 12.65
CA LEU A 197 -0.19 -6.50 13.21
C LEU A 197 0.62 -7.76 13.56
N GLY A 198 0.06 -8.95 13.32
CA GLY A 198 0.78 -10.23 13.30
C GLY A 198 0.93 -10.82 14.66
N SER A 199 0.09 -10.38 15.59
CA SER A 199 0.00 -10.99 16.89
C SER A 199 -0.63 -12.38 16.73
N PRO A 200 -0.01 -13.44 17.27
CA PRO A 200 -0.63 -14.75 17.38
C PRO A 200 -1.64 -14.81 18.55
N ALA A 201 -2.10 -13.65 19.05
CA ALA A 201 -3.08 -13.59 20.13
C ALA A 201 -4.41 -14.19 19.68
N THR A 202 -5.02 -14.97 20.56
CA THR A 202 -6.35 -15.54 20.37
C THR A 202 -7.42 -14.47 20.52
N ASP A 203 -8.57 -14.68 19.89
CA ASP A 203 -9.73 -13.78 20.02
C ASP A 203 -10.09 -13.55 21.51
N ALA A 204 -9.96 -14.56 22.37
CA ALA A 204 -10.21 -14.44 23.81
C ALA A 204 -9.23 -13.50 24.53
N GLU A 205 -7.94 -13.54 24.17
CA GLU A 205 -6.94 -12.60 24.70
C GLU A 205 -7.23 -11.16 24.24
N ILE A 206 -7.64 -11.00 22.98
CA ILE A 206 -7.98 -9.69 22.40
C ILE A 206 -9.27 -9.13 23.02
N LEU A 207 -10.29 -9.97 23.21
CA LEU A 207 -11.53 -9.57 23.88
C LEU A 207 -11.30 -9.24 25.37
N THR A 208 -10.35 -9.89 26.03
CA THR A 208 -9.95 -9.50 27.40
C THR A 208 -9.34 -8.10 27.41
N LEU A 209 -8.51 -7.78 26.41
CA LEU A 209 -7.99 -6.42 26.21
C LEU A 209 -9.12 -5.42 25.93
N PHE A 210 -10.08 -5.79 25.09
CA PHE A 210 -11.28 -4.98 24.79
C PHE A 210 -12.05 -4.65 26.07
N THR A 211 -12.49 -5.67 26.82
CA THR A 211 -13.30 -5.49 28.03
C THR A 211 -12.60 -4.67 29.10
N ARG A 212 -11.27 -4.74 29.18
CA ARG A 212 -10.50 -3.91 30.12
C ARG A 212 -10.39 -2.45 29.65
N ALA A 213 -10.33 -2.24 28.33
CA ALA A 213 -10.24 -0.91 27.73
C ALA A 213 -11.59 -0.19 27.72
N ASP A 214 -12.70 -0.93 27.59
CA ASP A 214 -14.08 -0.44 27.65
C ASP A 214 -14.44 -0.08 29.10
N THR A 215 -14.15 1.17 29.47
CA THR A 215 -14.32 1.62 30.85
C THR A 215 -15.74 2.08 31.16
N ASN A 216 -16.49 2.48 30.13
CA ASN A 216 -17.86 2.95 30.27
C ASN A 216 -18.90 1.81 30.08
N GLY A 217 -18.48 0.65 29.58
CA GLY A 217 -19.30 -0.54 29.39
C GLY A 217 -20.26 -0.44 28.20
N ASP A 218 -19.98 0.42 27.23
CA ASP A 218 -20.85 0.66 26.07
C ASP A 218 -20.65 -0.37 24.94
N GLN A 219 -19.74 -1.34 25.13
CA GLN A 219 -19.40 -2.39 24.18
C GLN A 219 -18.78 -1.86 22.88
N SER A 220 -18.23 -0.65 22.90
CA SER A 220 -17.35 -0.07 21.91
C SER A 220 -16.11 0.49 22.62
N LEU A 221 -15.02 0.75 21.88
CA LEU A 221 -13.91 1.54 22.41
C LEU A 221 -13.91 2.90 21.76
N SER A 222 -14.17 3.94 22.53
CA SER A 222 -13.81 5.27 22.08
C SER A 222 -12.30 5.34 21.78
N TYR A 223 -11.87 6.22 20.88
CA TYR A 223 -10.45 6.41 20.63
C TYR A 223 -9.68 6.78 21.91
N GLU A 224 -10.33 7.47 22.85
CA GLU A 224 -9.73 7.79 24.13
C GLU A 224 -9.49 6.54 24.99
N GLU A 225 -10.49 5.66 25.14
CA GLU A 225 -10.36 4.39 25.85
C GLU A 225 -9.28 3.50 25.25
N PHE A 226 -9.30 3.36 23.92
CA PHE A 226 -8.30 2.59 23.21
C PHE A 226 -6.89 3.15 23.44
N THR A 227 -6.68 4.45 23.22
CA THR A 227 -5.35 5.06 23.38
C THR A 227 -4.86 5.02 24.84
N ASN A 228 -5.76 5.18 25.81
CA ASN A 228 -5.44 5.05 27.23
C ASN A 228 -4.97 3.64 27.59
N ALA A 229 -5.71 2.63 27.16
CA ALA A 229 -5.38 1.24 27.43
C ALA A 229 -4.01 0.85 26.85
N MET A 230 -3.77 1.17 25.58
CA MET A 230 -2.51 0.82 24.90
C MET A 230 -1.31 1.60 25.47
N THR A 231 -1.49 2.88 25.80
CA THR A 231 -0.44 3.70 26.43
C THR A 231 -0.12 3.21 27.84
N SER A 232 -1.13 2.83 28.62
CA SER A 232 -0.93 2.28 29.97
C SER A 232 -0.14 0.97 29.92
N ASP A 233 -0.49 0.08 29.00
CA ASP A 233 0.18 -1.21 28.84
C ASP A 233 1.62 -1.10 28.38
N LEU A 234 1.92 -0.16 27.49
CA LEU A 234 3.28 0.13 27.05
C LEU A 234 4.16 0.60 28.22
N ASN A 235 3.55 1.20 29.25
CA ASN A 235 4.21 1.74 30.43
C ASN A 235 4.19 0.81 31.64
N SER A 236 3.47 -0.31 31.56
CA SER A 236 3.35 -1.28 32.65
C SER A 236 4.65 -2.06 32.85
N ALA A 237 5.01 -2.30 34.11
CA ALA A 237 6.10 -3.23 34.46
C ALA A 237 5.78 -4.67 34.05
N VAL A 238 4.48 -5.01 34.02
CA VAL A 238 3.96 -6.26 33.45
C VAL A 238 3.56 -5.96 32.01
N LYS A 239 4.40 -6.38 31.07
CA LYS A 239 4.16 -6.10 29.66
C LYS A 239 2.91 -6.82 29.17
N ASN A 240 2.07 -6.12 28.40
CA ASN A 240 0.91 -6.74 27.75
C ASN A 240 1.41 -7.73 26.67
N PRO A 241 1.05 -9.03 26.75
CA PRO A 241 1.48 -10.05 25.80
C PRO A 241 1.11 -9.73 24.34
N ILE A 242 0.04 -8.98 24.11
CA ILE A 242 -0.39 -8.53 22.78
C ILE A 242 0.58 -7.46 22.26
N LEU A 243 0.91 -6.45 23.09
CA LEU A 243 1.82 -5.38 22.68
C LEU A 243 3.27 -5.85 22.49
N GLU A 244 3.77 -6.75 23.34
CA GLU A 244 5.10 -7.37 23.16
C GLU A 244 5.23 -8.09 21.81
N LYS A 245 4.11 -8.64 21.33
CA LYS A 245 4.07 -9.38 20.08
C LYS A 245 3.76 -8.48 18.88
N ILE A 246 3.20 -7.28 19.06
CA ILE A 246 2.88 -6.31 17.99
C ILE A 246 4.04 -5.33 17.73
N LEU A 247 4.66 -4.80 18.78
CA LEU A 247 5.71 -3.78 18.68
C LEU A 247 7.10 -4.42 18.71
N PRO A 248 8.11 -3.85 18.01
CA PRO A 248 9.48 -4.38 18.08
C PRO A 248 10.01 -4.37 19.52
N GLU A 249 11.10 -5.09 19.79
CA GLU A 249 11.72 -5.13 21.14
C GLU A 249 11.98 -3.73 21.71
N ASP A 250 12.27 -2.76 20.85
CA ASP A 250 12.43 -1.33 21.17
C ASP A 250 11.19 -0.51 20.77
N ALA A 251 10.03 -0.94 21.27
CA ALA A 251 8.71 -0.39 20.99
C ALA A 251 8.65 1.13 21.17
N VAL A 252 9.28 1.65 22.24
CA VAL A 252 9.27 3.07 22.57
C VAL A 252 9.99 3.88 21.48
N ASN A 253 11.24 3.54 21.16
CA ASN A 253 11.97 4.30 20.13
C ASN A 253 11.34 4.14 18.75
N PHE A 254 10.73 2.98 18.46
CA PHE A 254 9.95 2.80 17.24
C PHE A 254 8.80 3.81 17.14
N ILE A 255 7.98 3.94 18.18
CA ILE A 255 6.84 4.87 18.21
C ILE A 255 7.33 6.31 17.98
N TRP A 256 8.38 6.73 18.68
CA TRP A 256 8.98 8.06 18.52
C TRP A 256 9.47 8.31 17.09
N TRP A 257 10.18 7.33 16.53
CA TRP A 257 10.64 7.40 15.14
C TRP A 257 9.46 7.53 14.18
N ALA A 258 8.43 6.72 14.37
CA ALA A 258 7.31 6.62 13.46
C ALA A 258 6.49 7.92 13.43
N VAL A 259 6.19 8.51 14.59
CA VAL A 259 5.52 9.83 14.70
C VAL A 259 6.41 10.96 14.17
N ALA A 260 7.73 10.90 14.41
CA ALA A 260 8.66 11.89 13.86
C ALA A 260 8.67 11.87 12.32
N HIS A 261 8.52 10.71 11.70
CA HIS A 261 8.54 10.57 10.23
C HIS A 261 7.17 10.79 9.58
N ASP A 262 6.15 11.18 10.34
CA ASP A 262 4.84 11.46 9.81
C ASP A 262 4.79 12.82 9.09
N THR A 263 4.67 12.78 7.75
CA THR A 263 4.79 13.94 6.85
C THR A 263 3.46 14.39 6.25
N HIS A 264 2.32 13.85 6.69
CA HIS A 264 1.01 14.23 6.17
C HIS A 264 0.66 15.69 6.51
N LYS A 265 -0.12 16.35 5.64
CA LYS A 265 -0.51 17.77 5.76
C LYS A 265 -1.28 18.09 7.06
N ASN A 266 -1.85 17.07 7.70
CA ASN A 266 -2.38 17.13 9.04
C ASN A 266 -1.35 16.46 9.96
N GLU A 267 -0.58 17.26 10.68
CA GLU A 267 0.40 16.74 11.64
C GLU A 267 -0.32 15.91 12.72
N GLY A 268 -0.03 14.60 12.81
CA GLY A 268 -0.44 13.78 13.97
C GLY A 268 -1.52 12.71 13.76
N ASP A 269 -1.74 12.22 12.54
CA ASP A 269 -2.68 11.10 12.29
C ASP A 269 -2.02 9.71 12.34
N GLY A 270 -0.70 9.61 12.45
CA GLY A 270 0.01 8.34 12.69
C GLY A 270 -0.03 7.35 11.52
N GLN A 271 -0.55 7.72 10.35
CA GLN A 271 -0.78 6.77 9.25
C GLN A 271 0.52 6.23 8.62
N SER A 272 1.54 7.07 8.52
CA SER A 272 2.86 6.68 8.01
C SER A 272 3.60 5.70 8.94
N ALA A 273 3.32 5.78 10.24
CA ALA A 273 3.87 4.91 11.27
C ALA A 273 3.33 3.47 11.15
N ILE A 274 2.01 3.34 10.93
CA ILE A 274 1.33 2.07 10.66
C ILE A 274 1.97 1.41 9.43
N GLY A 275 2.12 2.18 8.35
CA GLY A 275 2.77 1.74 7.13
C GLY A 275 4.15 1.15 7.32
N ALA A 276 4.99 1.82 8.13
CA ALA A 276 6.34 1.36 8.41
C ALA A 276 6.36 0.09 9.27
N LEU A 277 5.48 -0.02 10.28
CA LEU A 277 5.38 -1.20 11.13
C LEU A 277 4.99 -2.45 10.32
N MET A 278 4.00 -2.31 9.43
CA MET A 278 3.53 -3.39 8.56
C MET A 278 4.64 -3.93 7.64
N LEU A 279 5.53 -3.05 7.16
CA LEU A 279 6.67 -3.43 6.33
C LEU A 279 7.75 -4.19 7.11
N GLU A 280 8.05 -3.76 8.33
CA GLU A 280 9.09 -4.37 9.18
C GLU A 280 8.69 -5.78 9.63
N ARG A 281 7.41 -5.98 9.96
CA ARG A 281 6.86 -7.24 10.45
C ARG A 281 6.68 -8.32 9.39
N GLY A 282 6.98 -8.02 8.11
CA GLY A 282 6.92 -9.01 7.04
C GLY A 282 5.53 -9.64 6.91
N PHE A 283 4.48 -8.82 6.99
CA PHE A 283 3.05 -9.17 7.13
C PHE A 283 2.45 -10.15 6.11
N TYR A 284 3.26 -10.67 5.21
CA TYR A 284 2.88 -11.46 4.06
C TYR A 284 3.06 -12.97 4.29
N GLY A 285 3.11 -13.43 5.55
CA GLY A 285 3.25 -14.86 5.82
C GLY A 285 2.87 -15.28 7.24
N ARG A 286 1.67 -15.86 7.36
CA ARG A 286 1.10 -16.65 8.48
C ARG A 286 0.26 -15.87 9.51
N VAL A 287 -1.06 -15.98 9.37
CA VAL A 287 -2.02 -16.04 10.49
C VAL A 287 -3.20 -16.92 10.05
N GLU A 288 -3.69 -17.79 10.94
CA GLU A 288 -4.81 -18.72 10.70
C GLU A 288 -6.17 -18.01 10.65
N HIS A 289 -7.11 -18.63 9.95
CA HIS A 289 -8.33 -18.06 9.42
C HIS A 289 -9.53 -18.20 10.38
N ARG A 290 -10.30 -17.13 10.64
CA ARG A 290 -11.71 -17.19 11.13
C ARG A 290 -12.54 -16.02 10.58
N PRO A 291 -13.86 -16.18 10.33
CA PRO A 291 -14.73 -15.12 9.81
C PRO A 291 -15.61 -14.49 10.90
N GLN A 292 -15.85 -13.17 10.84
CA GLN A 292 -17.19 -12.60 11.05
C GLN A 292 -17.36 -11.14 10.62
N ASP A 293 -18.36 -10.99 9.74
CA ASP A 293 -19.17 -9.84 9.31
C ASP A 293 -18.56 -8.44 9.12
N ASP A 294 -18.49 -8.06 7.85
CA ASP A 294 -18.68 -6.67 7.41
C ASP A 294 -19.30 -6.70 5.99
N GLN A 295 -20.58 -6.33 5.87
CA GLN A 295 -21.37 -6.46 4.63
C GLN A 295 -21.01 -5.40 3.56
N ALA A 296 -20.37 -4.30 3.93
CA ALA A 296 -20.09 -3.19 3.01
C ALA A 296 -18.98 -3.48 1.97
N TRP A 297 -18.24 -4.57 2.13
CA TRP A 297 -17.00 -4.85 1.38
C TRP A 297 -16.99 -6.19 0.65
N LYS A 298 -18.12 -6.88 0.62
CA LYS A 298 -18.24 -8.12 -0.12
C LYS A 298 -18.29 -7.80 -1.61
N ILE A 299 -17.44 -8.45 -2.39
CA ILE A 299 -17.54 -8.36 -3.85
C ILE A 299 -18.70 -9.25 -4.24
N VAL A 300 -19.82 -8.62 -4.56
CA VAL A 300 -20.99 -9.33 -5.06
C VAL A 300 -20.74 -9.72 -6.50
N VAL A 301 -20.94 -11.01 -6.80
CA VAL A 301 -20.81 -11.60 -8.13
C VAL A 301 -22.11 -12.30 -8.49
N CYS A 302 -22.51 -12.24 -9.75
CA CYS A 302 -23.67 -12.96 -10.26
C CYS A 302 -23.24 -14.32 -10.80
N ASP A 303 -23.66 -15.42 -10.18
CA ASP A 303 -23.47 -16.75 -10.73
C ASP A 303 -24.31 -16.89 -12.01
N ARG A 304 -23.63 -17.13 -13.15
CA ARG A 304 -24.30 -17.16 -14.44
C ARG A 304 -25.26 -18.35 -14.60
N GLU A 305 -24.92 -19.49 -14.02
CA GLU A 305 -25.72 -20.72 -14.18
C GLU A 305 -27.02 -20.64 -13.40
N THR A 306 -26.99 -20.03 -12.21
CA THR A 306 -28.11 -19.98 -11.27
C THR A 306 -28.82 -18.63 -11.23
N GLY A 307 -28.18 -17.56 -11.72
CA GLY A 307 -28.65 -16.18 -11.62
C GLY A 307 -28.59 -15.59 -10.20
N ARG A 308 -27.99 -16.31 -9.25
CA ARG A 308 -27.89 -15.86 -7.84
C ARG A 308 -26.76 -14.87 -7.66
N LEU A 309 -26.94 -13.97 -6.69
CA LEU A 309 -25.88 -13.10 -6.23
C LEU A 309 -25.15 -13.79 -5.08
N ASP A 310 -23.86 -14.00 -5.26
CA ASP A 310 -22.96 -14.61 -4.28
C ASP A 310 -21.86 -13.63 -3.89
N ASP A 311 -21.31 -13.82 -2.69
CA ASP A 311 -20.16 -13.05 -2.23
C ASP A 311 -18.85 -13.76 -2.64
N GLU A 312 -17.89 -13.03 -3.21
CA GLU A 312 -16.54 -13.55 -3.35
C GLU A 312 -15.96 -13.82 -1.95
N LEU A 313 -15.61 -15.08 -1.70
CA LEU A 313 -14.90 -15.43 -0.48
C LEU A 313 -13.48 -14.85 -0.53
N ILE A 314 -13.25 -13.81 0.27
CA ILE A 314 -11.94 -13.19 0.47
C ILE A 314 -11.61 -13.29 1.96
N PRO A 315 -10.48 -13.90 2.34
CA PRO A 315 -10.08 -13.93 3.73
C PRO A 315 -9.97 -12.53 4.35
N ASP A 316 -10.46 -12.34 5.57
CA ASP A 316 -10.51 -11.03 6.23
C ASP A 316 -9.15 -10.33 6.29
N TYR A 317 -8.08 -11.08 6.60
CA TYR A 317 -6.73 -10.54 6.61
C TYR A 317 -6.26 -10.02 5.23
N ILE A 318 -6.67 -10.68 4.13
CA ILE A 318 -6.40 -10.19 2.76
C ILE A 318 -7.21 -8.93 2.50
N ARG A 319 -8.49 -8.91 2.87
CA ARG A 319 -9.37 -7.75 2.71
C ARG A 319 -8.82 -6.51 3.42
N VAL A 320 -8.41 -6.66 4.69
CA VAL A 320 -7.77 -5.59 5.48
C VAL A 320 -6.45 -5.15 4.87
N SER A 321 -5.60 -6.11 4.45
CA SER A 321 -4.32 -5.80 3.80
C SER A 321 -4.51 -5.00 2.50
N LEU A 322 -5.49 -5.38 1.67
CA LEU A 322 -5.83 -4.64 0.47
C LEU A 322 -6.38 -3.25 0.81
N ARG A 323 -7.16 -3.11 1.90
CA ARG A 323 -7.66 -1.82 2.37
C ARG A 323 -6.49 -0.89 2.72
N LEU A 324 -5.57 -1.35 3.55
CA LEU A 324 -4.34 -0.63 3.93
C LEU A 324 -3.55 -0.15 2.71
N MET A 325 -3.43 -1.00 1.68
CA MET A 325 -2.61 -0.69 0.49
C MET A 325 -3.30 0.25 -0.51
N TYR A 326 -4.63 0.19 -0.65
CA TYR A 326 -5.34 0.80 -1.77
C TYR A 326 -6.44 1.82 -1.39
N SER A 327 -6.78 1.99 -0.10
CA SER A 327 -7.95 2.80 0.31
C SER A 327 -7.68 4.29 0.53
N TYR A 328 -6.43 4.74 0.43
CA TYR A 328 -6.10 6.15 0.61
C TYR A 328 -5.15 6.64 -0.48
N ASP A 329 -5.44 7.83 -1.03
CA ASP A 329 -4.69 8.59 -2.04
C ASP A 329 -3.33 9.09 -1.48
N SER A 330 -2.58 8.17 -0.87
CA SER A 330 -1.29 8.42 -0.24
C SER A 330 -0.22 8.31 -1.33
N GLY A 331 -0.04 9.40 -2.07
CA GLY A 331 1.00 9.51 -3.12
C GLY A 331 2.43 9.17 -2.68
N PHE A 332 2.68 9.01 -1.36
CA PHE A 332 3.94 8.48 -0.81
C PHE A 332 4.11 6.97 -1.04
N PHE A 333 3.04 6.17 -0.96
CA PHE A 333 3.10 4.71 -1.12
C PHE A 333 3.32 4.28 -2.57
N ALA A 334 2.69 4.95 -3.54
CA ALA A 334 2.77 4.56 -4.95
C ALA A 334 4.21 4.37 -5.50
N SER A 335 5.16 5.20 -5.06
CA SER A 335 6.55 5.15 -5.58
C SER A 335 7.42 4.01 -5.01
N LYS A 336 7.09 3.47 -3.83
CA LYS A 336 7.84 2.40 -3.16
C LYS A 336 7.08 1.08 -3.09
N ILE A 337 5.75 1.10 -3.18
CA ILE A 337 4.89 -0.08 -3.07
C ILE A 337 5.23 -1.12 -4.14
N ASN A 338 5.61 -0.69 -5.34
CA ASN A 338 6.01 -1.62 -6.42
C ASN A 338 7.22 -2.49 -6.05
N LYS A 339 8.21 -1.95 -5.33
CA LYS A 339 9.36 -2.73 -4.87
C LYS A 339 8.96 -3.73 -3.78
N VAL A 340 8.07 -3.31 -2.89
CA VAL A 340 7.52 -4.14 -1.82
C VAL A 340 6.69 -5.28 -2.44
N LEU A 341 5.68 -4.96 -3.24
CA LEU A 341 4.82 -5.93 -3.93
C LEU A 341 5.62 -6.93 -4.75
N LYS A 342 6.65 -6.47 -5.48
CA LYS A 342 7.57 -7.35 -6.21
C LYS A 342 8.30 -8.32 -5.27
N HIS A 343 8.92 -7.80 -4.21
CA HIS A 343 9.65 -8.63 -3.25
C HIS A 343 8.76 -9.69 -2.61
N LEU A 344 7.54 -9.33 -2.23
CA LEU A 344 6.58 -10.22 -1.59
C LEU A 344 6.06 -11.28 -2.56
N THR A 345 5.78 -10.88 -3.78
CA THR A 345 5.38 -11.80 -4.85
C THR A 345 6.48 -12.84 -5.10
N GLU A 346 7.75 -12.42 -5.15
CA GLU A 346 8.89 -13.32 -5.30
C GLU A 346 9.09 -14.24 -4.08
N GLN A 347 8.96 -13.71 -2.85
CA GLN A 347 9.04 -14.51 -1.63
C GLN A 347 7.92 -15.55 -1.55
N GLN A 348 6.69 -15.16 -1.87
CA GLN A 348 5.54 -16.05 -1.84
C GLN A 348 5.65 -17.16 -2.88
N GLY A 349 6.12 -16.82 -4.09
CA GLY A 349 6.44 -17.82 -5.11
C GLY A 349 7.45 -18.86 -4.61
N ARG A 350 8.53 -18.42 -3.94
CA ARG A 350 9.51 -19.34 -3.32
C ARG A 350 8.89 -20.19 -2.21
N LYS A 351 8.01 -19.62 -1.37
CA LYS A 351 7.29 -20.36 -0.32
C LYS A 351 6.44 -21.48 -0.93
N PHE A 352 5.65 -21.18 -1.96
CA PHE A 352 4.69 -22.14 -2.52
C PHE A 352 5.27 -23.11 -3.54
N THR A 353 6.49 -22.89 -4.02
CA THR A 353 7.27 -23.92 -4.72
C THR A 353 8.05 -24.82 -3.75
N ASN A 354 8.16 -24.47 -2.47
CA ASN A 354 8.82 -25.34 -1.49
C ASN A 354 7.95 -26.58 -1.20
N PRO A 355 8.49 -27.81 -1.18
CA PRO A 355 7.72 -29.02 -0.90
C PRO A 355 6.93 -29.01 0.43
N ARG A 356 7.43 -28.30 1.46
CA ARG A 356 6.71 -28.13 2.73
C ARG A 356 5.36 -27.44 2.58
N SER A 357 5.18 -26.64 1.53
CA SER A 357 3.90 -25.97 1.26
C SER A 357 2.76 -26.92 0.92
N LYS A 358 3.03 -28.19 0.63
CA LYS A 358 2.00 -29.23 0.45
C LYS A 358 1.01 -29.29 1.63
N GLU A 359 1.46 -28.96 2.83
CA GLU A 359 0.63 -28.87 4.04
C GLU A 359 -0.49 -27.82 3.94
N GLU A 360 -0.35 -26.82 3.06
CA GLU A 360 -1.32 -25.73 2.86
C GLU A 360 -2.50 -26.15 1.94
N ILE A 361 -2.39 -27.28 1.22
CA ILE A 361 -3.41 -27.74 0.26
C ILE A 361 -4.74 -28.04 0.95
N GLN A 362 -4.72 -28.85 2.01
CA GLN A 362 -5.94 -29.26 2.72
C GLN A 362 -6.65 -28.08 3.39
N PRO A 363 -5.95 -27.19 4.12
CA PRO A 363 -6.55 -25.94 4.61
C PRO A 363 -7.16 -25.11 3.48
N PHE A 364 -6.48 -24.96 2.34
CA PHE A 364 -6.99 -24.16 1.23
C PHE A 364 -8.28 -24.73 0.63
N ILE A 365 -8.33 -26.05 0.40
CA ILE A 365 -9.53 -26.74 -0.09
C ILE A 365 -10.69 -26.53 0.86
N LYS A 366 -10.46 -26.68 2.17
CA LYS A 366 -11.50 -26.49 3.19
C LYS A 366 -11.99 -25.04 3.24
N ASN A 367 -11.06 -24.09 3.20
CA ASN A 367 -11.37 -22.67 3.29
C ASN A 367 -12.24 -22.20 2.11
N TYR A 368 -11.91 -22.64 0.89
CA TYR A 368 -12.62 -22.23 -0.32
C TYR A 368 -13.68 -23.22 -0.80
N ASN A 369 -13.92 -24.30 -0.05
CA ASN A 369 -14.85 -25.37 -0.39
C ASN A 369 -14.67 -25.90 -1.83
N LEU A 370 -13.43 -26.21 -2.21
CA LEU A 370 -13.12 -26.57 -3.59
C LEU A 370 -13.67 -27.95 -3.98
N PRO A 371 -14.20 -28.13 -5.20
CA PRO A 371 -14.70 -29.41 -5.68
C PRO A 371 -13.54 -30.38 -6.01
N ILE A 372 -13.10 -31.14 -5.00
CA ILE A 372 -11.96 -32.07 -5.12
C ILE A 372 -12.19 -33.11 -6.22
N ASN A 373 -13.45 -33.51 -6.45
CA ASN A 373 -13.84 -34.49 -7.46
C ASN A 373 -13.56 -34.04 -8.90
N GLU A 374 -13.43 -32.74 -9.16
CA GLU A 374 -13.09 -32.18 -10.48
C GLU A 374 -11.58 -32.21 -10.77
N ILE A 375 -10.74 -32.38 -9.74
CA ILE A 375 -9.28 -32.34 -9.89
C ILE A 375 -8.81 -33.62 -10.59
N LEU A 376 -7.92 -33.47 -11.58
CA LEU A 376 -7.41 -34.60 -12.37
C LEU A 376 -6.55 -35.56 -11.54
N LEU A 377 -5.63 -35.01 -10.75
CA LEU A 377 -4.68 -35.79 -9.95
C LEU A 377 -5.15 -35.93 -8.49
N PRO A 378 -4.91 -37.08 -7.86
CA PRO A 378 -5.02 -37.23 -6.41
C PRO A 378 -4.17 -36.19 -5.65
N LEU A 379 -4.66 -35.73 -4.49
CA LEU A 379 -4.02 -34.64 -3.72
C LEU A 379 -2.60 -34.98 -3.22
N ASP A 380 -2.30 -36.26 -3.04
CA ASP A 380 -0.98 -36.74 -2.61
C ASP A 380 0.07 -36.73 -3.74
N GLN A 381 -0.33 -36.51 -5.00
CA GLN A 381 0.59 -36.43 -6.13
C GLN A 381 1.17 -35.04 -6.37
N PHE A 382 0.63 -33.99 -5.74
CA PHE A 382 1.23 -32.65 -5.81
C PHE A 382 2.50 -32.58 -4.94
N GLU A 383 3.61 -32.10 -5.48
CA GLU A 383 4.87 -31.98 -4.73
C GLU A 383 4.88 -30.76 -3.82
N ASN A 384 4.16 -29.71 -4.19
CA ASN A 384 4.11 -28.43 -3.50
C ASN A 384 2.75 -27.74 -3.75
N PHE A 385 2.49 -26.64 -3.05
CA PHE A 385 1.23 -25.91 -3.14
C PHE A 385 1.02 -25.27 -4.52
N ASN A 386 2.08 -24.76 -5.16
CA ASN A 386 1.97 -24.16 -6.48
C ASN A 386 1.46 -25.16 -7.52
N GLU A 387 1.94 -26.40 -7.49
CA GLU A 387 1.42 -27.46 -8.36
C GLU A 387 -0.07 -27.74 -8.19
N PHE A 388 -0.53 -27.71 -6.95
CA PHE A 388 -1.97 -27.78 -6.66
C PHE A 388 -2.72 -26.52 -7.13
N PHE A 389 -2.12 -25.34 -7.01
CA PHE A 389 -2.75 -24.09 -7.42
C PHE A 389 -3.05 -24.07 -8.92
N TYR A 390 -2.08 -24.45 -9.74
CA TYR A 390 -2.26 -24.67 -11.19
C TYR A 390 -2.66 -26.12 -11.53
N ARG A 391 -3.35 -26.82 -10.64
CA ARG A 391 -3.87 -28.18 -10.88
C ARG A 391 -4.62 -28.26 -12.21
N LYS A 392 -4.53 -29.39 -12.90
CA LYS A 392 -5.43 -29.70 -14.02
C LYS A 392 -6.76 -30.21 -13.49
N LEU A 393 -7.84 -29.88 -14.20
CA LEU A 393 -9.16 -30.47 -13.98
C LEU A 393 -9.40 -31.63 -14.94
N LYS A 394 -10.36 -32.49 -14.60
CA LYS A 394 -10.84 -33.54 -15.49
C LYS A 394 -11.58 -32.90 -16.69
N PRO A 395 -11.44 -33.43 -17.91
CA PRO A 395 -12.08 -32.84 -19.11
C PRO A 395 -13.60 -32.63 -18.96
N GLU A 396 -14.29 -33.56 -18.32
CA GLU A 396 -15.73 -33.51 -18.08
C GLU A 396 -16.17 -32.41 -17.11
N ALA A 397 -15.25 -31.85 -16.31
CA ALA A 397 -15.56 -30.76 -15.38
C ALA A 397 -15.77 -29.42 -16.11
N ARG A 398 -15.20 -29.25 -17.31
CA ARG A 398 -15.28 -28.01 -18.11
C ARG A 398 -15.58 -28.35 -19.59
N PRO A 399 -16.80 -28.81 -19.90
CA PRO A 399 -17.18 -29.08 -21.28
C PRO A 399 -17.14 -27.79 -22.12
N ILE A 400 -16.52 -27.85 -23.29
CA ILE A 400 -16.42 -26.71 -24.19
C ILE A 400 -17.75 -26.52 -24.93
N TYR A 401 -18.28 -25.31 -24.93
CA TYR A 401 -19.50 -24.95 -25.64
C TYR A 401 -19.31 -25.08 -27.16
N ASN A 402 -20.16 -25.88 -27.80
CA ASN A 402 -20.14 -26.18 -29.24
C ASN A 402 -18.70 -26.40 -29.77
N PRO A 403 -18.00 -27.46 -29.35
CA PRO A 403 -16.56 -27.63 -29.59
C PRO A 403 -16.21 -27.79 -31.08
N HIS A 404 -17.19 -28.17 -31.91
CA HIS A 404 -17.03 -28.37 -33.34
C HIS A 404 -17.53 -27.19 -34.20
N GLN A 405 -18.04 -26.12 -33.57
CA GLN A 405 -18.47 -24.90 -34.27
C GLN A 405 -17.55 -23.73 -33.93
N GLY A 406 -17.03 -23.08 -34.97
CA GLY A 406 -16.10 -21.95 -34.86
C GLY A 406 -16.78 -20.60 -34.61
N ASP A 407 -18.11 -20.53 -34.69
CA ASP A 407 -18.91 -19.29 -34.66
C ASP A 407 -19.10 -18.69 -33.26
N SER A 408 -18.57 -19.33 -32.22
CA SER A 408 -18.73 -18.95 -30.82
C SER A 408 -17.38 -18.87 -30.11
N ALA A 409 -17.21 -17.84 -29.29
CA ALA A 409 -16.08 -17.70 -28.38
C ALA A 409 -16.47 -18.24 -26.99
N VAL A 410 -15.50 -18.77 -26.26
CA VAL A 410 -15.70 -19.31 -24.90
C VAL A 410 -14.89 -18.56 -23.85
N SER A 411 -15.33 -18.66 -22.60
CA SER A 411 -14.59 -18.11 -21.47
C SER A 411 -13.21 -18.75 -21.38
N PRO A 412 -12.14 -17.95 -21.29
CA PRO A 412 -10.77 -18.46 -21.24
C PRO A 412 -10.41 -19.04 -19.87
N ALA A 413 -11.19 -18.79 -18.82
CA ALA A 413 -10.87 -19.20 -17.46
C ALA A 413 -12.13 -19.37 -16.60
N ASP A 414 -11.99 -20.05 -15.47
CA ASP A 414 -12.92 -19.89 -14.35
C ASP A 414 -12.65 -18.52 -13.74
N CYS A 415 -13.64 -17.64 -13.78
CA CYS A 415 -13.38 -16.23 -13.48
C CYS A 415 -14.64 -15.45 -13.08
N ARG A 416 -14.38 -14.24 -12.61
CA ARG A 416 -15.32 -13.14 -12.47
C ARG A 416 -15.16 -12.26 -13.70
N MET A 417 -16.18 -12.26 -14.55
CA MET A 417 -16.13 -11.74 -15.90
C MET A 417 -16.84 -10.40 -16.04
N HIS A 418 -16.21 -9.52 -16.81
CA HIS A 418 -16.87 -8.42 -17.51
C HIS A 418 -16.65 -8.52 -19.01
N VAL A 419 -17.66 -8.10 -19.78
CA VAL A 419 -17.57 -7.90 -21.23
C VAL A 419 -17.99 -6.48 -21.57
N PHE A 420 -17.18 -5.79 -22.36
CA PHE A 420 -17.44 -4.41 -22.78
C PHE A 420 -17.35 -4.31 -24.30
N PRO A 421 -18.38 -3.76 -24.98
CA PRO A 421 -18.36 -3.58 -26.43
C PRO A 421 -17.21 -2.67 -26.90
N THR A 422 -16.72 -1.78 -26.03
CA THR A 422 -15.57 -0.92 -26.30
C THR A 422 -14.70 -0.72 -25.07
N ILE A 423 -13.42 -0.39 -25.28
CA ILE A 423 -12.51 0.08 -24.23
C ILE A 423 -13.06 1.31 -23.50
N THR A 424 -13.73 2.22 -24.21
CA THR A 424 -14.37 3.40 -23.61
C THR A 424 -15.48 3.01 -22.63
N ALA A 425 -16.30 2.03 -22.95
CA ALA A 425 -17.31 1.51 -22.02
C ALA A 425 -16.65 0.90 -20.77
N ALA A 426 -15.55 0.15 -20.95
CA ALA A 426 -14.81 -0.43 -19.85
C ALA A 426 -14.27 0.63 -18.86
N THR A 427 -13.73 1.75 -19.35
CA THR A 427 -13.22 2.83 -18.50
C THR A 427 -14.34 3.64 -17.83
N GLN A 428 -15.46 3.82 -18.53
CA GLN A 428 -16.64 4.48 -17.98
C GLN A 428 -17.33 3.66 -16.89
N MET A 429 -17.31 2.33 -16.97
CA MET A 429 -18.01 1.47 -16.02
C MET A 429 -17.11 0.91 -14.91
N TRP A 430 -15.91 0.42 -15.25
CA TRP A 430 -15.14 -0.45 -14.35
C TRP A 430 -13.71 0.03 -14.09
N ILE A 431 -12.95 0.30 -15.15
CA ILE A 431 -11.52 0.61 -15.07
C ILE A 431 -11.32 2.12 -14.84
N LYS A 432 -10.87 2.52 -13.64
CA LYS A 432 -10.75 3.95 -13.28
C LYS A 432 -9.33 4.49 -13.31
N GLY A 433 -8.36 3.68 -13.75
CA GLY A 433 -6.97 4.08 -13.94
C GLY A 433 -6.82 5.33 -14.81
N LYS A 434 -5.96 6.27 -14.39
CA LYS A 434 -5.84 7.59 -15.02
C LYS A 434 -5.33 7.51 -16.46
N ASN A 435 -4.49 6.54 -16.78
CA ASN A 435 -3.82 6.38 -18.07
C ASN A 435 -4.15 5.06 -18.76
N PHE A 436 -5.25 4.39 -18.40
CA PHE A 436 -5.66 3.16 -19.08
C PHE A 436 -6.14 3.46 -20.51
N ASN A 437 -5.43 2.92 -21.50
CA ASN A 437 -5.76 2.97 -22.93
C ASN A 437 -5.00 1.88 -23.70
N LEU A 438 -5.36 1.65 -24.96
CA LEU A 438 -4.74 0.62 -25.82
C LEU A 438 -3.24 0.84 -26.00
N LYS A 439 -2.80 2.08 -26.21
CA LYS A 439 -1.38 2.43 -26.35
C LYS A 439 -0.55 1.94 -25.15
N ASN A 440 -0.99 2.25 -23.94
CA ASN A 440 -0.29 1.91 -22.71
C ASN A 440 -0.43 0.42 -22.37
N LEU A 441 -1.55 -0.21 -22.75
CA LEU A 441 -1.79 -1.64 -22.54
C LEU A 441 -0.91 -2.49 -23.46
N LEU A 442 -0.91 -2.19 -24.76
CA LEU A 442 -0.28 -3.00 -25.79
C LEU A 442 1.20 -2.62 -26.02
N GLN A 443 1.56 -1.35 -25.79
CA GLN A 443 2.91 -0.81 -26.06
C GLN A 443 3.41 -1.12 -27.49
N ASP A 444 2.48 -1.23 -28.43
CA ASP A 444 2.72 -1.51 -29.85
C ASP A 444 1.72 -0.70 -30.69
N SER A 445 2.22 0.20 -31.54
CA SER A 445 1.38 1.10 -32.35
C SER A 445 0.57 0.39 -33.43
N HIS A 446 1.06 -0.75 -33.93
CA HIS A 446 0.32 -1.54 -34.91
C HIS A 446 -0.87 -2.23 -34.23
N LEU A 447 -0.64 -2.86 -33.07
CA LEU A 447 -1.72 -3.47 -32.29
C LEU A 447 -2.71 -2.42 -31.78
N GLU A 448 -2.24 -1.26 -31.34
CA GLU A 448 -3.10 -0.13 -30.95
C GLU A 448 -4.11 0.21 -32.04
N LYS A 449 -3.63 0.42 -33.28
CA LYS A 449 -4.48 0.72 -34.43
C LYS A 449 -5.41 -0.44 -34.80
N LYS A 450 -4.91 -1.68 -34.71
CA LYS A 450 -5.64 -2.90 -35.08
C LYS A 450 -6.84 -3.17 -34.18
N TYR A 451 -6.73 -2.85 -32.89
CA TYR A 451 -7.78 -3.04 -31.88
C TYR A 451 -8.53 -1.75 -31.55
N GLU A 452 -8.30 -0.66 -32.30
CA GLU A 452 -9.00 0.61 -32.11
C GLU A 452 -10.52 0.43 -32.27
N GLY A 453 -11.28 0.90 -31.28
CA GLY A 453 -12.73 0.71 -31.21
C GLY A 453 -13.19 -0.74 -30.99
N GLY A 454 -12.25 -1.65 -30.69
CA GLY A 454 -12.50 -3.04 -30.35
C GLY A 454 -13.09 -3.22 -28.95
N SER A 455 -13.51 -4.45 -28.69
CA SER A 455 -14.17 -4.85 -27.45
C SER A 455 -13.19 -5.48 -26.46
N LEU A 456 -13.58 -5.59 -25.19
CA LEU A 456 -12.75 -6.10 -24.10
C LEU A 456 -13.52 -7.09 -23.23
N VAL A 457 -12.92 -8.26 -23.02
CA VAL A 457 -13.25 -9.19 -21.94
C VAL A 457 -12.25 -9.01 -20.82
N ILE A 458 -12.74 -8.93 -19.58
CA ILE A 458 -11.94 -8.99 -18.36
C ILE A 458 -12.34 -10.26 -17.63
N ALA A 459 -11.45 -11.24 -17.55
CA ALA A 459 -11.65 -12.49 -16.83
C ALA A 459 -10.73 -12.52 -15.61
N ARG A 460 -11.22 -12.08 -14.45
CA ARG A 460 -10.47 -12.02 -13.20
C ARG A 460 -10.56 -13.34 -12.45
N LEU A 461 -9.41 -13.94 -12.14
CA LEU A 461 -9.33 -15.18 -11.38
C LEU A 461 -9.03 -14.86 -9.91
N ALA A 462 -9.95 -15.22 -9.03
CA ALA A 462 -9.75 -15.17 -7.58
C ALA A 462 -9.01 -16.43 -7.10
N PRO A 463 -8.40 -16.43 -5.91
CA PRO A 463 -7.57 -17.56 -5.43
C PRO A 463 -8.25 -18.93 -5.52
N GLN A 464 -9.56 -19.01 -5.27
CA GLN A 464 -10.35 -20.26 -5.32
C GLN A 464 -10.51 -20.87 -6.72
N ASP A 465 -10.34 -20.07 -7.78
CA ASP A 465 -10.67 -20.50 -9.12
C ASP A 465 -9.65 -21.53 -9.66
N TYR A 466 -9.93 -22.06 -10.85
CA TYR A 466 -8.97 -22.83 -11.64
C TYR A 466 -8.02 -21.88 -12.38
N HIS A 467 -6.74 -21.90 -12.01
CA HIS A 467 -5.73 -20.90 -12.45
C HIS A 467 -4.99 -21.25 -13.74
N ARG A 468 -5.56 -22.12 -14.58
CA ARG A 468 -5.12 -22.28 -15.96
C ARG A 468 -6.08 -21.57 -16.89
N TYR A 469 -5.53 -21.05 -17.98
CA TYR A 469 -6.29 -20.30 -18.97
C TYR A 469 -6.12 -20.89 -20.37
N HIS A 470 -7.19 -20.75 -21.13
CA HIS A 470 -7.47 -21.50 -22.35
C HIS A 470 -7.77 -20.54 -23.50
N SER A 471 -7.61 -21.05 -24.73
CA SER A 471 -7.90 -20.30 -25.94
C SER A 471 -9.41 -20.05 -26.07
N PRO A 472 -9.87 -18.79 -26.17
CA PRO A 472 -11.28 -18.49 -26.34
C PRO A 472 -11.82 -18.84 -27.73
N VAL A 473 -10.93 -19.04 -28.73
CA VAL A 473 -11.27 -19.30 -30.14
C VAL A 473 -10.27 -20.29 -30.76
N THR A 474 -10.62 -20.91 -31.89
CA THR A 474 -9.67 -21.69 -32.70
C THR A 474 -8.79 -20.75 -33.53
N GLY A 475 -7.49 -21.01 -33.60
CA GLY A 475 -6.58 -20.21 -34.42
C GLY A 475 -5.10 -20.55 -34.23
N ARG A 476 -4.24 -19.77 -34.90
CA ARG A 476 -2.77 -19.89 -34.80
C ARG A 476 -2.20 -18.87 -33.82
N ILE A 477 -1.30 -19.31 -32.95
CA ILE A 477 -0.64 -18.48 -31.94
C ILE A 477 0.45 -17.62 -32.58
N SER A 478 0.40 -16.31 -32.38
CA SER A 478 1.48 -15.39 -32.73
C SER A 478 2.60 -15.39 -31.68
N LYS A 479 3.70 -14.70 -31.96
CA LYS A 479 4.81 -14.59 -31.02
C LYS A 479 4.37 -13.92 -29.71
N PRO A 480 4.51 -14.59 -28.55
CA PRO A 480 4.24 -13.96 -27.27
C PRO A 480 5.25 -12.85 -26.94
N VAL A 481 4.77 -11.75 -26.38
CA VAL A 481 5.56 -10.57 -25.96
C VAL A 481 5.37 -10.34 -24.47
N GLU A 482 6.47 -10.37 -23.71
CA GLU A 482 6.44 -10.07 -22.29
C GLU A 482 6.67 -8.58 -22.00
N HIS A 483 5.86 -8.03 -21.12
CA HIS A 483 6.03 -6.69 -20.56
C HIS A 483 6.31 -6.81 -19.06
N SER A 484 7.46 -6.29 -18.62
CA SER A 484 7.76 -6.15 -17.20
C SER A 484 6.91 -5.06 -16.58
N GLY A 485 6.56 -5.20 -15.30
CA GLY A 485 5.73 -4.21 -14.63
C GLY A 485 5.62 -4.41 -13.13
N ALA A 486 4.66 -3.72 -12.55
CA ALA A 486 4.23 -3.83 -11.16
C ALA A 486 3.47 -5.14 -10.89
N TYR A 487 3.04 -5.29 -9.63
CA TYR A 487 2.23 -6.40 -9.14
C TYR A 487 1.10 -5.87 -8.27
N TYR A 488 0.36 -4.88 -8.77
CA TYR A 488 -0.83 -4.40 -8.06
C TYR A 488 -1.91 -5.48 -8.05
N THR A 489 -2.79 -5.45 -7.05
CA THR A 489 -3.92 -6.37 -7.00
C THR A 489 -4.88 -6.11 -8.15
N VAL A 490 -5.44 -7.18 -8.69
CA VAL A 490 -6.55 -7.12 -9.65
C VAL A 490 -7.90 -7.15 -8.93
N ASN A 491 -7.93 -7.05 -7.60
CA ASN A 491 -9.18 -6.88 -6.86
C ASN A 491 -9.86 -5.54 -7.25
N PRO A 492 -11.20 -5.49 -7.36
CA PRO A 492 -11.96 -4.27 -7.65
C PRO A 492 -11.56 -3.05 -6.81
N ILE A 493 -11.10 -3.25 -5.56
CA ILE A 493 -10.59 -2.20 -4.68
C ILE A 493 -9.45 -1.38 -5.30
N ALA A 494 -8.67 -1.95 -6.23
CA ALA A 494 -7.61 -1.25 -6.94
C ALA A 494 -8.04 -0.83 -8.35
N ILE A 495 -8.73 -1.70 -9.10
CA ILE A 495 -9.16 -1.41 -10.50
C ILE A 495 -10.08 -0.19 -10.57
N ARG A 496 -10.89 0.01 -9.53
CA ARG A 496 -11.86 1.11 -9.45
C ARG A 496 -11.28 2.41 -8.87
N THR A 497 -9.97 2.49 -8.74
CA THR A 497 -9.24 3.70 -8.30
C THR A 497 -8.49 4.33 -9.48
N ARG A 498 -7.78 5.44 -9.23
CA ARG A 498 -6.93 6.10 -10.23
C ARG A 498 -5.69 5.30 -10.65
N LEU A 499 -5.45 4.14 -10.03
CA LEU A 499 -4.31 3.29 -10.28
C LEU A 499 -4.42 2.55 -11.62
N ASP A 500 -3.34 2.57 -12.40
CA ASP A 500 -3.27 1.96 -13.72
C ASP A 500 -2.89 0.46 -13.66
N VAL A 501 -3.74 -0.35 -13.00
CA VAL A 501 -3.45 -1.77 -12.67
C VAL A 501 -3.02 -2.59 -13.89
N TYR A 502 -3.85 -2.67 -14.94
CA TYR A 502 -3.60 -3.57 -16.08
C TYR A 502 -2.47 -3.11 -17.00
N THR A 503 -2.22 -1.80 -17.09
CA THR A 503 -1.18 -1.23 -17.97
C THR A 503 0.18 -1.13 -17.28
N GLU A 504 0.21 -1.01 -15.93
CA GLU A 504 1.46 -1.03 -15.17
C GLU A 504 1.88 -2.44 -14.74
N ASN A 505 0.96 -3.39 -14.54
CA ASN A 505 1.33 -4.74 -14.11
C ASN A 505 2.13 -5.50 -15.18
N ARG A 506 2.98 -6.43 -14.70
CA ARG A 506 3.63 -7.43 -15.55
C ARG A 506 2.57 -8.22 -16.32
N ARG A 507 2.78 -8.42 -17.61
CA ARG A 507 1.84 -9.11 -18.48
C ARG A 507 2.53 -9.75 -19.69
N THR A 508 1.87 -10.71 -20.29
CA THR A 508 2.29 -11.35 -21.55
C THR A 508 1.16 -11.24 -22.56
N ILE A 509 1.48 -10.75 -23.75
CA ILE A 509 0.54 -10.50 -24.85
C ILE A 509 0.82 -11.49 -25.98
N LEU A 510 -0.22 -12.09 -26.56
CA LEU A 510 -0.15 -12.85 -27.80
C LEU A 510 -1.43 -12.64 -28.61
N GLU A 511 -1.37 -12.91 -29.91
CA GLU A 511 -2.56 -12.93 -30.77
C GLU A 511 -2.89 -14.36 -31.18
N ILE A 512 -4.19 -14.63 -31.32
CA ILE A 512 -4.74 -15.88 -31.83
C ILE A 512 -5.37 -15.53 -33.17
N GLN A 513 -4.73 -15.97 -34.25
CA GLN A 513 -5.17 -15.71 -35.62
C GLN A 513 -6.34 -16.63 -35.94
N SER A 514 -7.56 -16.14 -35.71
CA SER A 514 -8.80 -16.89 -35.92
C SER A 514 -9.39 -16.57 -37.28
N GLU A 515 -9.84 -17.61 -37.99
CA GLU A 515 -10.54 -17.44 -39.27
C GLU A 515 -11.89 -16.72 -39.07
N GLU A 516 -12.63 -17.10 -38.04
CA GLU A 516 -13.98 -16.60 -37.75
C GLU A 516 -13.96 -15.22 -37.07
N PHE A 517 -13.11 -15.05 -36.05
CA PHE A 517 -13.08 -13.83 -35.24
C PHE A 517 -12.04 -12.80 -35.71
N GLY A 518 -11.25 -13.10 -36.75
CA GLY A 518 -10.03 -12.36 -37.04
C GLY A 518 -8.97 -12.55 -35.96
N ASP A 519 -8.03 -11.62 -35.85
CA ASP A 519 -6.96 -11.73 -34.86
C ASP A 519 -7.47 -11.31 -33.48
N VAL A 520 -7.43 -12.23 -32.51
CA VAL A 520 -7.87 -12.02 -31.13
C VAL A 520 -6.66 -11.83 -30.24
N CYS A 521 -6.56 -10.69 -29.54
CA CYS A 521 -5.42 -10.41 -28.66
C CYS A 521 -5.72 -10.91 -27.25
N PHE A 522 -4.85 -11.78 -26.74
CA PHE A 522 -4.93 -12.38 -25.41
C PHE A 522 -3.81 -11.81 -24.54
N ILE A 523 -4.17 -11.35 -23.35
CA ILE A 523 -3.24 -10.72 -22.41
C ILE A 523 -3.38 -11.40 -21.05
N ALA A 524 -2.37 -12.15 -20.65
CA ALA A 524 -2.26 -12.66 -19.29
C ALA A 524 -1.61 -11.59 -18.40
N VAL A 525 -2.26 -11.17 -17.33
CA VAL A 525 -1.81 -10.11 -16.41
C VAL A 525 -1.55 -10.72 -15.03
N GLY A 526 -0.31 -10.57 -14.54
CA GLY A 526 0.07 -10.94 -13.17
C GLY A 526 -0.40 -9.87 -12.18
N ALA A 527 -0.54 -10.24 -10.90
CA ALA A 527 -0.97 -9.33 -9.85
C ALA A 527 -0.22 -9.57 -8.54
N THR A 528 -0.63 -8.92 -7.44
CA THR A 528 -0.03 -9.14 -6.11
C THR A 528 -0.05 -10.64 -5.77
N MET A 529 1.09 -11.15 -5.32
CA MET A 529 1.36 -12.57 -5.05
C MET A 529 1.47 -13.46 -6.30
N VAL A 530 0.91 -13.09 -7.46
CA VAL A 530 1.08 -13.78 -8.76
C VAL A 530 2.13 -13.10 -9.62
N GLY A 531 3.34 -13.62 -9.54
CA GLY A 531 4.43 -13.17 -10.41
C GLY A 531 4.54 -13.93 -11.72
N SER A 532 4.11 -15.19 -11.72
CA SER A 532 4.49 -16.15 -12.76
C SER A 532 3.36 -16.38 -13.73
N ILE A 533 3.60 -15.97 -14.97
CA ILE A 533 2.77 -16.24 -16.14
C ILE A 533 3.53 -17.29 -16.93
N VAL A 534 2.96 -18.49 -17.06
CA VAL A 534 3.58 -19.61 -17.78
C VAL A 534 2.75 -19.95 -18.98
N LEU A 535 3.32 -19.86 -20.18
CA LEU A 535 2.68 -20.30 -21.41
C LEU A 535 2.92 -21.77 -21.68
N THR A 536 1.90 -22.47 -22.17
CA THR A 536 1.97 -23.87 -22.62
C THR A 536 2.02 -23.99 -24.14
N VAL A 537 1.98 -22.86 -24.83
CA VAL A 537 2.06 -22.74 -26.29
C VAL A 537 3.25 -21.88 -26.71
N LYS A 538 3.65 -22.01 -27.98
CA LYS A 538 4.68 -21.21 -28.63
C LYS A 538 4.17 -20.64 -29.95
N GLU A 539 4.92 -19.69 -30.50
CA GLU A 539 4.65 -19.12 -31.82
C GLU A 539 4.47 -20.21 -32.88
N GLY A 540 3.40 -20.08 -33.67
CA GLY A 540 3.08 -20.99 -34.77
C GLY A 540 2.23 -22.20 -34.39
N ASP A 541 2.05 -22.49 -33.09
CA ASP A 541 1.14 -23.54 -32.65
C ASP A 541 -0.30 -23.25 -33.11
N VAL A 542 -1.04 -24.30 -33.44
CA VAL A 542 -2.48 -24.20 -33.79
C VAL A 542 -3.26 -24.77 -32.62
N VAL A 543 -4.17 -23.96 -32.09
CA VAL A 543 -5.02 -24.31 -30.94
C VAL A 543 -6.47 -24.37 -31.36
N GLN A 544 -7.21 -25.31 -30.78
CA GLN A 544 -8.66 -25.33 -30.83
C GLN A 544 -9.24 -24.47 -29.72
N LYS A 545 -10.48 -24.01 -29.93
CA LYS A 545 -11.28 -23.38 -28.88
C LYS A 545 -11.35 -24.28 -27.64
N GLY A 546 -10.92 -23.75 -26.49
CA GLY A 546 -10.84 -24.48 -25.23
C GLY A 546 -9.50 -25.16 -24.94
N ASP A 547 -8.53 -25.15 -25.85
CA ASP A 547 -7.19 -25.69 -25.58
C ASP A 547 -6.45 -24.82 -24.56
N GLU A 548 -5.63 -25.45 -23.71
CA GLU A 548 -4.83 -24.76 -22.70
C GLU A 548 -3.69 -23.95 -23.36
N ILE A 549 -3.60 -22.66 -23.03
CA ILE A 549 -2.53 -21.78 -23.55
C ILE A 549 -1.58 -21.27 -22.44
N GLY A 550 -1.94 -21.46 -21.18
CA GLY A 550 -1.03 -21.22 -20.06
C GLY A 550 -1.69 -21.30 -18.68
N TYR A 551 -0.95 -20.90 -17.66
CA TYR A 551 -1.42 -20.87 -16.28
C TYR A 551 -0.67 -19.83 -15.42
N PHE A 552 -1.28 -19.49 -14.30
CA PHE A 552 -0.69 -18.67 -13.25
C PHE A 552 -0.22 -19.55 -12.08
N ALA A 553 0.96 -19.28 -11.52
CA ALA A 553 1.35 -19.79 -10.20
C ALA A 553 0.84 -18.83 -9.09
N PHE A 554 0.69 -19.33 -7.86
CA PHE A 554 -0.15 -18.77 -6.78
C PHE A 554 -0.41 -17.24 -6.72
N GLY A 555 -1.69 -16.86 -6.53
CA GLY A 555 -2.20 -15.53 -6.12
C GLY A 555 -3.40 -15.02 -6.97
N GLY A 556 -3.70 -13.71 -7.00
CA GLY A 556 -4.72 -13.13 -7.91
C GLY A 556 -4.20 -12.86 -9.34
N SER A 557 -5.02 -13.08 -10.37
CA SER A 557 -4.61 -12.93 -11.78
C SER A 557 -5.75 -12.50 -12.68
N THR A 558 -5.46 -12.06 -13.91
CA THR A 558 -6.49 -11.65 -14.87
C THR A 558 -6.08 -11.95 -16.29
N CYS A 559 -7.03 -12.47 -17.08
CA CYS A 559 -6.91 -12.55 -18.53
C CYS A 559 -7.73 -11.43 -19.16
N LEU A 560 -7.13 -10.65 -20.06
CA LEU A 560 -7.84 -9.71 -20.92
C LEU A 560 -7.90 -10.29 -22.32
N VAL A 561 -9.06 -10.19 -22.98
CA VAL A 561 -9.22 -10.61 -24.38
C VAL A 561 -9.79 -9.45 -25.18
N LEU A 562 -9.05 -9.03 -26.21
CA LEU A 562 -9.43 -7.97 -27.13
C LEU A 562 -9.88 -8.57 -28.46
N TYR A 563 -11.06 -8.15 -28.92
CA TYR A 563 -11.54 -8.44 -30.26
C TYR A 563 -11.53 -7.15 -31.07
N GLN A 564 -11.25 -7.26 -32.36
CA GLN A 564 -11.36 -6.11 -33.26
C GLN A 564 -12.81 -5.62 -33.32
N LYS A 565 -12.99 -4.35 -33.68
CA LYS A 565 -14.31 -3.72 -33.76
C LYS A 565 -15.27 -4.56 -34.62
N GLY A 566 -16.42 -4.92 -34.04
CA GLY A 566 -17.47 -5.65 -34.75
C GLY A 566 -17.11 -7.10 -35.09
N LYS A 567 -16.17 -7.73 -34.37
CA LYS A 567 -15.85 -9.16 -34.55
C LYS A 567 -16.58 -10.11 -33.61
N ILE A 568 -17.13 -9.59 -32.52
CA ILE A 568 -17.88 -10.39 -31.55
C ILE A 568 -19.15 -9.66 -31.11
N GLN A 569 -20.22 -10.42 -31.00
CA GLN A 569 -21.44 -10.05 -30.29
C GLN A 569 -21.49 -10.87 -28.99
N TYR A 570 -21.36 -10.20 -27.85
CA TYR A 570 -21.39 -10.87 -26.54
C TYR A 570 -22.78 -11.37 -26.19
N ASP A 571 -22.83 -12.41 -25.36
CA ASP A 571 -24.08 -12.90 -24.78
C ASP A 571 -24.75 -11.80 -23.95
N GLU A 572 -26.08 -11.68 -24.08
CA GLU A 572 -26.85 -10.54 -23.59
C GLU A 572 -26.80 -10.40 -22.05
N ASP A 573 -26.76 -11.52 -21.35
CA ASP A 573 -26.69 -11.56 -19.89
C ASP A 573 -25.36 -11.01 -19.36
N LEU A 574 -24.24 -11.36 -20.01
CA LEU A 574 -22.92 -10.82 -19.67
C LEU A 574 -22.84 -9.30 -19.90
N LEU A 575 -23.42 -8.81 -21.00
CA LEU A 575 -23.53 -7.38 -21.28
C LEU A 575 -24.38 -6.66 -20.23
N ASN A 576 -25.53 -7.22 -19.88
CA ASN A 576 -26.45 -6.64 -18.91
C ASN A 576 -25.84 -6.54 -17.52
N ASN A 577 -25.05 -7.54 -17.11
CA ASN A 577 -24.31 -7.50 -15.85
C ASN A 577 -23.15 -6.51 -15.91
N SER A 578 -22.41 -6.44 -17.03
CA SER A 578 -21.27 -5.53 -17.20
C SER A 578 -21.64 -4.06 -17.34
N ASN A 579 -22.87 -3.77 -17.77
CA ASN A 579 -23.46 -2.42 -17.72
C ASN A 579 -23.82 -1.99 -16.29
N LYS A 580 -23.64 -2.88 -15.31
CA LYS A 580 -23.67 -2.60 -13.88
C LYS A 580 -22.25 -2.85 -13.33
N PRO A 581 -21.90 -2.30 -12.17
CA PRO A 581 -20.64 -2.66 -11.50
C PRO A 581 -20.74 -4.05 -10.85
N LEU A 582 -21.17 -5.06 -11.61
CA LEU A 582 -21.45 -6.42 -11.17
C LEU A 582 -20.70 -7.43 -12.06
N GLU A 583 -19.76 -8.14 -11.46
CA GLU A 583 -19.05 -9.21 -12.15
C GLU A 583 -19.93 -10.44 -12.29
N THR A 584 -19.72 -11.22 -13.36
CA THR A 584 -20.43 -12.50 -13.56
C THR A 584 -19.48 -13.67 -13.33
N LEU A 585 -19.82 -14.63 -12.47
CA LEU A 585 -19.05 -15.85 -12.31
C LEU A 585 -19.27 -16.75 -13.53
N VAL A 586 -18.20 -17.01 -14.28
CA VAL A 586 -18.23 -17.78 -15.52
C VAL A 586 -17.14 -18.85 -15.48
N LYS A 587 -17.51 -20.09 -15.77
CA LYS A 587 -16.57 -21.22 -15.90
C LYS A 587 -15.87 -21.20 -17.25
N MET A 588 -14.63 -21.69 -17.28
CA MET A 588 -13.87 -21.93 -18.51
C MET A 588 -14.69 -22.80 -19.48
N GLY A 589 -14.67 -22.45 -20.77
CA GLY A 589 -15.32 -23.24 -21.83
C GLY A 589 -16.79 -22.91 -22.09
N VAL A 590 -17.45 -22.12 -21.25
CA VAL A 590 -18.82 -21.64 -21.48
C VAL A 590 -18.82 -20.53 -22.55
N SER A 591 -19.87 -20.47 -23.40
CA SER A 591 -20.07 -19.38 -24.39
C SER A 591 -19.88 -18.01 -23.75
N ILE A 592 -19.27 -17.05 -24.45
CA ILE A 592 -19.29 -15.64 -24.04
C ILE A 592 -19.86 -14.73 -25.13
N GLY A 593 -20.08 -15.27 -26.33
CA GLY A 593 -20.55 -14.54 -27.48
C GLY A 593 -20.30 -15.29 -28.78
N LYS A 594 -20.78 -14.71 -29.87
CA LYS A 594 -20.68 -15.26 -31.22
C LYS A 594 -20.02 -14.28 -32.16
N VAL A 595 -19.58 -14.76 -33.32
CA VAL A 595 -19.15 -13.89 -34.42
C VAL A 595 -20.27 -12.90 -34.72
N ALA A 596 -19.91 -11.62 -34.84
CA ALA A 596 -20.91 -10.60 -35.16
C ALA A 596 -21.37 -10.76 -36.62
N ALA A 597 -22.68 -10.58 -36.85
CA ALA A 597 -23.31 -10.71 -38.16
C ALA A 597 -22.94 -9.60 -39.14
#